data_AF-A0A2H5B8V5-F1
#
_entry.id   AF-A0A2H5B8V5-F1
#
_cell.length_a   1.000
_cell.length_b   1.000
_cell.length_c   1.000
_cell.angle_alpha   90.00
_cell.angle_beta   90.00
_cell.angle_gamma   90.00
#
_symmetry.space_group_name_H-M   'P 1'
#
loop_
_entity.id
_entity.type
_entity.pdbx_description
1 polymer ?
#
loop_
_entity_poly.entity_id
_entity_poly.type
_entity_poly.pdbx_seq_one_letter_code
_entity_poly.pdbx_strand_id
1 'polypeptide(L)'
;MGERSDHPQGPGAAEDSGAQEIEATVVLGIRITDWPALRAAARAVVEELDFVGIDAAGQREALLREVEEDPNAALGALLHPDRLTAAIPGIEALGGTLEISVTDDFAPDFAELFPLDAELEDGGGVGDWMLTPRTACLLHTQLITLADSAYDDLEEHEGDPVTDEDEPEWAVFARLPRRTWGMHRAWRRALARTFDDLADDLALGEWPLPRCLAEEVALRLALADARQLLVAQPQAVADMMGELPVDLYDYDWDGCADELFGVFGPDDGDPENDAAGRTEDLLGATHPEGWFLTYEDAEERDAGRGYRR
;
A
#
# COMPACT_ATOMS: atom_id res chain seq x y z
N MET A 1 51.08 2.31 4.77
CA MET A 1 49.80 1.60 4.58
C MET A 1 48.72 2.56 5.05
N GLY A 2 48.26 3.54 4.29
CA GLY A 2 48.03 3.62 2.83
C GLY A 2 46.51 3.59 2.63
N GLU A 3 45.81 4.57 2.06
CA GLU A 3 46.16 5.84 1.43
C GLU A 3 45.01 6.82 1.73
N ARG A 4 45.33 8.07 2.10
CA ARG A 4 44.39 9.19 2.08
C ARG A 4 44.29 9.63 0.62
N SER A 5 43.11 9.53 0.02
CA SER A 5 42.84 10.13 -1.28
C SER A 5 42.77 11.64 -1.13
N ASP A 6 43.88 12.29 -1.44
CA ASP A 6 43.98 13.72 -1.67
C ASP A 6 43.19 14.07 -2.95
N HIS A 7 42.05 14.75 -2.80
CA HIS A 7 41.44 15.48 -3.90
C HIS A 7 42.27 16.76 -4.15
N PRO A 8 42.71 17.03 -5.39
CA PRO A 8 43.41 18.27 -5.70
C PRO A 8 42.39 19.41 -5.76
N GLN A 9 42.28 20.17 -4.67
CA GLN A 9 41.69 21.51 -4.71
C GLN A 9 42.63 22.42 -5.50
N GLY A 10 42.30 22.68 -6.77
CA GLY A 10 42.98 23.68 -7.58
C GLY A 10 42.71 25.08 -7.03
N PRO A 11 43.74 25.92 -6.80
CA PRO A 11 43.54 27.26 -6.28
C PRO A 11 43.26 28.24 -7.43
N GLY A 12 42.16 28.98 -7.32
CA GLY A 12 42.00 30.28 -7.97
C GLY A 12 40.97 30.35 -9.10
N ALA A 13 39.70 30.55 -8.74
CA ALA A 13 38.74 31.43 -9.43
C ALA A 13 37.37 31.41 -8.71
N ALA A 14 37.31 31.82 -7.44
CA ALA A 14 36.03 31.95 -6.73
C ALA A 14 36.08 33.09 -5.70
N GLU A 15 36.44 34.29 -6.15
CA GLU A 15 36.28 35.51 -5.35
C GLU A 15 35.62 36.58 -6.24
N ASP A 16 34.36 36.38 -6.64
CA ASP A 16 33.37 37.47 -6.81
C ASP A 16 31.94 36.98 -7.17
N SER A 17 31.50 35.83 -6.65
CA SER A 17 30.10 35.40 -6.75
C SER A 17 29.60 35.26 -5.33
N GLY A 18 28.63 36.05 -4.89
CA GLY A 18 27.97 35.88 -3.59
C GLY A 18 27.14 34.60 -3.48
N ALA A 19 27.45 33.57 -4.27
CA ALA A 19 26.81 32.27 -4.27
C ALA A 19 27.26 31.47 -3.06
N GLN A 20 26.29 30.96 -2.31
CA GLN A 20 26.50 30.09 -1.17
C GLN A 20 26.36 28.64 -1.62
N GLU A 21 27.39 27.83 -1.37
CA GLU A 21 27.35 26.38 -1.60
C GLU A 21 26.67 25.70 -0.40
N ILE A 22 25.70 24.82 -0.66
CA ILE A 22 24.91 24.13 0.36
C ILE A 22 24.86 22.64 0.01
N GLU A 23 25.16 21.79 1.00
CA GLU A 23 24.93 20.35 0.93
C GLU A 23 23.60 20.03 1.63
N ALA A 24 22.72 19.28 0.96
CA ALA A 24 21.42 18.87 1.49
C ALA A 24 21.23 17.36 1.30
N THR A 25 20.85 16.66 2.38
CA THR A 25 20.51 15.23 2.36
C THR A 25 19.02 15.08 2.57
N VAL A 26 18.36 14.30 1.72
CA VAL A 26 16.93 14.00 1.81
C VAL A 26 16.75 12.49 1.77
N VAL A 27 15.98 11.94 2.71
CA VAL A 27 15.52 10.56 2.70
C VAL A 27 14.02 10.59 2.40
N LEU A 28 13.60 9.90 1.33
CA LEU A 28 12.20 9.85 0.89
C LEU A 28 11.69 8.41 0.96
N GLY A 29 10.56 8.20 1.62
CA GLY A 29 9.77 6.98 1.48
C GLY A 29 8.84 7.11 0.29
N ILE A 30 9.04 6.26 -0.72
CA ILE A 30 8.25 6.31 -1.96
C ILE A 30 7.60 4.94 -2.15
N ARG A 31 6.27 4.93 -2.15
CA ARG A 31 5.45 3.77 -2.55
C ARG A 31 5.03 3.95 -4.00
N ILE A 32 5.33 2.98 -4.86
CA ILE A 32 4.94 3.00 -6.28
C ILE A 32 3.55 2.37 -6.38
N THR A 33 2.53 3.20 -6.57
CA THR A 33 1.13 2.75 -6.65
C THR A 33 0.66 2.48 -8.08
N ASP A 34 1.26 3.14 -9.08
CA ASP A 34 0.95 2.99 -10.51
C ASP A 34 2.26 2.94 -11.31
N TRP A 35 2.72 1.72 -11.63
CA TRP A 35 3.93 1.52 -12.41
C TRP A 35 3.79 2.04 -13.85
N PRO A 36 2.72 1.73 -14.60
CA PRO A 36 2.52 2.29 -15.93
C PRO A 36 2.60 3.83 -15.99
N ALA A 37 2.00 4.54 -15.04
CA ALA A 37 2.07 6.00 -14.98
C ALA A 37 3.48 6.50 -14.66
N LEU A 38 4.16 5.88 -13.68
CA LEU A 38 5.54 6.21 -13.35
C LEU A 38 6.46 6.01 -14.56
N ARG A 39 6.34 4.88 -15.25
CA ARG A 39 7.11 4.55 -16.46
C ARG A 39 6.88 5.57 -17.58
N ALA A 40 5.62 5.94 -17.84
CA ALA A 40 5.29 6.94 -18.84
C ALA A 40 5.89 8.32 -18.52
N ALA A 41 5.83 8.73 -17.25
CA ALA A 41 6.41 10.00 -16.80
C ALA A 41 7.94 9.99 -16.91
N ALA A 42 8.59 8.92 -16.47
CA ALA A 42 10.03 8.80 -16.53
C ALA A 42 10.54 8.76 -17.99
N ARG A 43 9.84 8.06 -18.89
CA ARG A 43 10.14 8.09 -20.33
C ARG A 43 10.08 9.49 -20.91
N ALA A 44 9.03 10.25 -20.62
CA ALA A 44 8.91 11.63 -21.09
C ALA A 44 10.09 12.49 -20.64
N VAL A 45 10.54 12.31 -19.39
CA VAL A 45 11.72 13.01 -18.88
C VAL A 45 13.00 12.59 -19.60
N VAL A 46 13.21 11.28 -19.84
CA VAL A 46 14.41 10.81 -20.56
C VAL A 46 14.43 11.32 -22.01
N GLU A 47 13.28 11.54 -22.64
CA GLU A 47 13.16 12.17 -23.96
C GLU A 47 13.55 13.66 -23.93
N GLU A 48 13.41 14.34 -22.80
CA GLU A 48 13.79 15.76 -22.62
C GLU A 48 15.24 15.95 -22.14
N LEU A 49 15.89 14.92 -21.60
CA LEU A 49 17.26 15.02 -21.10
C LEU A 49 18.27 15.34 -22.21
N ASP A 50 19.22 16.22 -21.89
CA ASP A 50 20.36 16.55 -22.76
C ASP A 50 21.52 15.59 -22.47
N PHE A 51 21.75 14.65 -23.40
CA PHE A 51 22.88 13.74 -23.34
C PHE A 51 24.10 14.35 -24.04
N VAL A 52 25.22 14.42 -23.33
CA VAL A 52 26.48 14.99 -23.85
C VAL A 52 27.55 13.91 -23.87
N GLY A 53 28.26 13.75 -24.99
CA GLY A 53 29.34 12.78 -25.10
C GLY A 53 29.51 12.19 -26.49
N ILE A 54 30.32 11.13 -26.57
CA ILE A 54 30.69 10.46 -27.83
C ILE A 54 29.52 9.63 -28.39
N ASP A 55 28.60 9.15 -27.54
CA ASP A 55 27.44 8.35 -27.91
C ASP A 55 26.17 8.75 -27.15
N ALA A 56 25.77 10.02 -27.30
CA ALA A 56 24.58 10.56 -26.65
C ALA A 56 23.29 9.82 -27.05
N ALA A 57 23.21 9.32 -28.29
CA ALA A 57 22.05 8.57 -28.77
C ALA A 57 21.97 7.18 -28.13
N GLY A 58 23.09 6.44 -28.07
CA GLY A 58 23.14 5.13 -27.40
C GLY A 58 22.91 5.24 -25.90
N GLN A 59 23.42 6.28 -25.25
CA GLN A 59 23.15 6.54 -23.82
C GLN A 59 21.66 6.77 -23.56
N ARG A 60 21.00 7.57 -24.41
CA ARG A 60 19.55 7.79 -24.32
C ARG A 60 18.76 6.49 -24.51
N GLU A 61 19.09 5.71 -25.55
CA GLU A 61 18.41 4.44 -25.82
C GLU A 61 18.62 3.43 -24.69
N ALA A 62 19.80 3.42 -24.08
CA ALA A 62 20.09 2.59 -22.91
C ALA A 62 19.23 2.99 -21.71
N LEU A 63 19.19 4.27 -21.36
CA LEU A 63 18.39 4.75 -20.23
C LEU A 63 16.90 4.55 -20.47
N LEU A 64 16.40 4.76 -21.69
CA LEU A 64 15.01 4.46 -22.03
C LEU A 64 14.64 2.99 -21.78
N ARG A 65 15.53 2.06 -22.12
CA ARG A 65 15.31 0.63 -21.88
C ARG A 65 15.27 0.32 -20.39
N GLU A 66 16.21 0.88 -19.61
CA GLU A 66 16.26 0.69 -18.17
C GLU A 66 14.98 1.23 -17.50
N VAL A 67 14.52 2.41 -17.91
CA VAL A 67 13.31 3.04 -17.36
C VAL A 67 12.02 2.31 -17.76
N GLU A 68 12.02 1.55 -18.87
CA GLU A 68 10.88 0.73 -19.27
C GLU A 68 10.76 -0.56 -18.45
N GLU A 69 11.87 -1.03 -17.86
CA GLU A 69 11.98 -2.34 -17.21
C GLU A 69 12.17 -2.25 -15.68
N ASP A 70 12.74 -1.15 -15.16
CA ASP A 70 13.10 -0.98 -13.76
C ASP A 70 12.50 0.30 -13.13
N PRO A 71 11.63 0.18 -12.12
CA PRO A 71 11.08 1.31 -11.38
C PRO A 71 12.13 2.17 -10.68
N ASN A 72 13.27 1.61 -10.26
CA ASN A 72 14.34 2.38 -9.64
C ASN A 72 15.04 3.27 -10.67
N ALA A 73 15.28 2.77 -11.88
CA ALA A 73 15.78 3.58 -12.99
C ALA A 73 14.80 4.69 -13.36
N ALA A 74 13.49 4.40 -13.37
CA ALA A 74 12.44 5.40 -13.61
C ALA A 74 12.44 6.52 -12.56
N LEU A 75 12.49 6.17 -11.27
CA LEU A 75 12.62 7.16 -10.19
C LEU A 75 13.93 7.93 -10.27
N GLY A 76 15.04 7.27 -10.60
CA GLY A 76 16.35 7.88 -10.77
C GLY A 76 16.35 8.98 -11.84
N ALA A 77 15.68 8.74 -12.97
CA ALA A 77 15.52 9.73 -14.02
C ALA A 77 14.67 10.94 -13.56
N LEU A 78 13.61 10.70 -12.79
CA LEU A 78 12.70 11.75 -12.31
C LEU A 78 13.28 12.62 -11.18
N LEU A 79 14.05 11.99 -10.29
CA LEU A 79 14.62 12.61 -9.09
C LEU A 79 16.06 13.06 -9.26
N HIS A 80 16.57 13.07 -10.51
CA HIS A 80 17.93 13.50 -10.79
C HIS A 80 18.19 14.93 -10.24
N PRO A 81 19.29 15.17 -9.48
CA PRO A 81 19.55 16.46 -8.82
C PRO A 81 19.54 17.67 -9.77
N ASP A 82 20.11 17.53 -10.97
CA ASP A 82 20.10 18.59 -11.99
C ASP A 82 18.66 18.98 -12.36
N ARG A 83 17.74 18.02 -12.37
CA ARG A 83 16.34 18.25 -12.71
C ARG A 83 15.59 18.94 -11.58
N LEU A 84 15.86 18.54 -10.33
CA LEU A 84 15.23 19.15 -9.15
C LEU A 84 15.60 20.64 -9.01
N THR A 85 16.80 21.01 -9.43
CA THR A 85 17.30 22.39 -9.34
C THR A 85 17.05 23.22 -10.60
N ALA A 86 16.96 22.61 -11.79
CA ALA A 86 16.77 23.30 -13.07
C ALA A 86 15.55 24.25 -13.12
N ALA A 87 14.52 23.98 -12.32
CA ALA A 87 13.32 24.81 -12.25
C ALA A 87 13.48 26.08 -11.38
N ILE A 88 14.57 26.22 -10.61
CA ILE A 88 14.73 27.30 -9.63
C ILE A 88 15.79 28.30 -10.13
N PRO A 89 15.39 29.52 -10.55
CA PRO A 89 16.32 30.52 -11.05
C PRO A 89 17.39 30.88 -10.00
N GLY A 90 18.66 30.85 -10.42
CA GLY A 90 19.79 31.18 -9.56
C GLY A 90 20.31 30.03 -8.69
N ILE A 91 19.78 28.82 -8.86
CA ILE A 91 20.31 27.60 -8.27
C ILE A 91 20.92 26.73 -9.37
N GLU A 92 22.12 26.23 -9.12
CA GLU A 92 22.84 25.29 -9.99
C GLU A 92 23.20 24.05 -9.17
N ALA A 93 22.96 22.87 -9.72
CA ALA A 93 23.46 21.64 -9.12
C ALA A 93 24.98 21.54 -9.32
N LEU A 94 25.72 21.50 -8.22
CA LEU A 94 27.18 21.28 -8.24
C LEU A 94 27.55 19.79 -8.30
N GLY A 95 26.54 18.92 -8.29
CA GLY A 95 26.64 17.47 -8.20
C GLY A 95 25.75 16.91 -7.09
N GLY A 96 25.49 15.61 -7.14
CA GLY A 96 24.73 14.92 -6.12
C GLY A 96 24.71 13.42 -6.40
N THR A 97 24.65 12.63 -5.33
CA THR A 97 24.42 11.20 -5.43
C THR A 97 22.99 10.94 -5.03
N LEU A 98 22.25 10.24 -5.89
CA LEU A 98 20.95 9.70 -5.56
C LEU A 98 21.12 8.20 -5.35
N GLU A 99 20.90 7.74 -4.12
CA GLU A 99 20.86 6.32 -3.80
C GLU A 99 19.40 5.90 -3.69
N ILE A 100 18.99 4.95 -4.53
CA ILE A 100 17.66 4.34 -4.47
C ILE A 100 17.88 2.89 -4.06
N SER A 101 17.30 2.53 -2.93
CA SER A 101 17.26 1.15 -2.44
C SER A 101 15.84 0.81 -2.03
N VAL A 102 15.44 -0.43 -2.29
CA VAL A 102 14.24 -0.99 -1.67
C VAL A 102 14.52 -1.15 -0.18
N THR A 103 13.64 -0.62 0.67
CA THR A 103 13.75 -0.76 2.12
C THR A 103 12.40 -1.12 2.72
N ASP A 104 12.45 -1.96 3.76
CA ASP A 104 11.31 -2.27 4.62
C ASP A 104 11.20 -1.25 5.78
N ASP A 105 12.11 -0.28 5.88
CA ASP A 105 12.11 0.77 6.92
C ASP A 105 10.86 1.68 6.87
N PHE A 106 10.07 1.61 5.79
CA PHE A 106 8.79 2.29 5.67
C PHE A 106 7.59 1.39 5.97
N ALA A 107 7.80 0.19 6.54
CA ALA A 107 6.73 -0.59 7.12
C ALA A 107 6.08 0.21 8.26
N PRO A 108 4.74 0.16 8.43
CA PRO A 108 4.08 0.91 9.49
C PRO A 108 4.56 0.48 10.87
N ASP A 109 4.93 1.45 11.73
CA ASP A 109 5.22 1.16 13.13
C ASP A 109 3.90 1.00 13.90
N PHE A 110 3.40 -0.24 13.94
CA PHE A 110 2.13 -0.53 14.61
C PHE A 110 2.16 -0.26 16.12
N ALA A 111 3.33 -0.20 16.76
CA ALA A 111 3.41 0.17 18.17
C ALA A 111 3.17 1.68 18.37
N GLU A 112 3.63 2.51 17.43
CA GLU A 112 3.34 3.96 17.42
C GLU A 112 1.91 4.26 16.95
N LEU A 113 1.42 3.52 15.94
CA LEU A 113 0.10 3.75 15.33
C LEU A 113 -1.07 3.29 16.21
N PHE A 114 -0.89 2.22 16.99
CA PHE A 114 -1.94 1.64 17.85
C PHE A 114 -1.50 1.53 19.32
N PRO A 115 -1.10 2.64 19.96
CA PRO A 115 -0.50 2.60 21.29
C PRO A 115 -1.46 2.05 22.34
N LEU A 116 -1.00 1.08 23.14
CA LEU A 116 -1.80 0.45 24.21
C LEU A 116 -2.17 1.41 25.35
N ASP A 117 -1.34 2.44 25.56
CA ASP A 117 -1.45 3.41 26.67
C ASP A 117 -2.00 4.77 26.21
N ALA A 118 -2.65 4.87 25.03
CA ALA A 118 -3.34 6.10 24.67
C ALA A 118 -4.40 6.40 25.73
N GLU A 119 -4.12 7.37 26.61
CA GLU A 119 -5.13 7.93 27.49
C GLU A 119 -6.30 8.32 26.59
N LEU A 120 -7.47 7.71 26.82
CA LEU A 120 -8.70 7.93 26.08
C LEU A 120 -9.10 9.42 26.22
N GLU A 121 -8.47 10.29 25.43
CA GLU A 121 -8.72 11.73 25.34
C GLU A 121 -10.04 12.00 24.59
N ASP A 122 -11.07 11.19 24.83
CA ASP A 122 -12.46 11.63 24.76
C ASP A 122 -13.36 10.50 25.29
N GLY A 123 -13.65 10.51 26.59
CA GLY A 123 -14.86 9.92 27.17
C GLY A 123 -15.05 8.39 27.10
N GLY A 124 -14.15 7.62 26.48
CA GLY A 124 -14.13 6.16 26.56
C GLY A 124 -13.75 5.72 27.97
N GLY A 125 -14.61 4.95 28.63
CA GLY A 125 -14.29 4.39 29.93
C GLY A 125 -13.13 3.39 29.84
N VAL A 126 -12.42 3.18 30.96
CA VAL A 126 -11.52 2.04 31.13
C VAL A 126 -12.31 0.75 30.79
N GLY A 127 -11.98 0.11 29.67
CA GLY A 127 -12.63 -1.11 29.19
C GLY A 127 -13.39 -1.03 27.86
N ASP A 128 -13.22 0.03 27.07
CA ASP A 128 -13.61 0.02 25.65
C ASP A 128 -12.62 -0.87 24.87
N TRP A 129 -13.12 -1.71 23.96
CA TRP A 129 -12.28 -2.61 23.17
C TRP A 129 -11.35 -1.78 22.27
N MET A 130 -10.10 -2.22 22.06
CA MET A 130 -9.16 -1.54 21.17
C MET A 130 -8.45 -2.52 20.26
N LEU A 131 -8.22 -2.10 19.02
CA LEU A 131 -7.40 -2.83 18.07
C LEU A 131 -5.92 -2.74 18.48
N THR A 132 -5.36 -3.85 18.98
CA THR A 132 -3.97 -3.89 19.48
C THR A 132 -2.94 -3.82 18.35
N PRO A 133 -1.69 -3.34 18.60
CA PRO A 133 -0.62 -3.31 17.60
C PRO A 133 -0.39 -4.63 16.87
N ARG A 134 -0.42 -5.74 17.62
CA ARG A 134 -0.17 -7.07 17.06
C ARG A 134 -1.34 -7.55 16.20
N THR A 135 -2.56 -7.23 16.60
CA THR A 135 -3.76 -7.53 15.82
C THR A 135 -3.79 -6.70 14.54
N ALA A 136 -3.51 -5.40 14.63
CA ALA A 136 -3.40 -4.49 13.48
C ALA A 136 -2.30 -4.93 12.50
N CYS A 137 -1.11 -5.26 13.00
CA CYS A 137 0.01 -5.74 12.19
C CYS A 137 -0.33 -7.03 11.42
N LEU A 138 -0.92 -8.01 12.11
CA LEU A 138 -1.31 -9.27 11.49
C LEU A 138 -2.41 -9.06 10.44
N LEU A 139 -3.41 -8.23 10.75
CA LEU A 139 -4.51 -7.92 9.85
C LEU A 139 -4.03 -7.17 8.60
N HIS A 140 -3.20 -6.14 8.77
CA HIS A 140 -2.54 -5.42 7.67
C HIS A 140 -1.79 -6.39 6.76
N THR A 141 -1.01 -7.30 7.35
CA THR A 141 -0.25 -8.28 6.58
C THR A 141 -1.15 -9.20 5.74
N GLN A 142 -2.29 -9.64 6.30
CA GLN A 142 -3.25 -10.44 5.54
C GLN A 142 -3.94 -9.66 4.44
N LEU A 143 -4.30 -8.39 4.68
CA LEU A 143 -4.88 -7.53 3.66
C LEU A 143 -3.91 -7.32 2.49
N ILE A 144 -2.63 -7.05 2.75
CA ILE A 144 -1.61 -6.94 1.70
C ILE A 144 -1.46 -8.26 0.94
N THR A 145 -1.40 -9.39 1.65
CA THR A 145 -1.26 -10.72 1.04
C THR A 145 -2.46 -11.05 0.15
N LEU A 146 -3.67 -10.72 0.58
CA LEU A 146 -4.91 -10.91 -0.20
C LEU A 146 -4.96 -9.98 -1.40
N ALA A 147 -4.51 -8.72 -1.26
CA ALA A 147 -4.40 -7.80 -2.38
C ALA A 147 -3.49 -8.38 -3.45
N ASP A 148 -2.26 -8.78 -3.08
CA ASP A 148 -1.29 -9.36 -4.01
C ASP A 148 -1.84 -10.61 -4.68
N SER A 149 -2.41 -11.53 -3.89
CA SER A 149 -3.04 -12.76 -4.43
C SER A 149 -4.19 -12.46 -5.39
N ALA A 150 -5.01 -11.43 -5.12
CA ALA A 150 -6.11 -11.04 -6.00
C ALA A 150 -5.62 -10.36 -7.29
N TYR A 151 -4.51 -9.61 -7.26
CA TYR A 151 -3.89 -9.08 -8.46
C TYR A 151 -3.19 -10.18 -9.27
N ASP A 152 -2.57 -11.15 -8.61
CA ASP A 152 -1.96 -12.32 -9.26
C ASP A 152 -3.05 -13.18 -9.96
N ASP A 153 -4.17 -13.49 -9.27
CA ASP A 153 -5.35 -14.15 -9.88
C ASP A 153 -5.82 -13.41 -11.16
N LEU A 154 -5.78 -12.07 -11.17
CA LEU A 154 -6.18 -11.23 -12.32
C LEU A 154 -5.20 -11.28 -13.49
N GLU A 155 -3.91 -11.43 -13.20
CA GLU A 155 -2.84 -11.52 -14.18
C GLU A 155 -2.79 -12.92 -14.80
N GLU A 156 -2.87 -13.96 -13.97
CA GLU A 156 -2.76 -15.35 -14.41
C GLU A 156 -3.95 -15.81 -15.26
N HIS A 157 -5.16 -15.38 -14.91
CA HIS A 157 -6.37 -15.84 -15.59
C HIS A 157 -6.96 -14.83 -16.58
N GLU A 158 -6.31 -13.67 -16.78
CA GLU A 158 -6.64 -12.60 -17.74
C GLU A 158 -8.11 -12.08 -17.77
N GLY A 159 -8.96 -12.49 -16.83
CA GLY A 159 -10.39 -12.16 -16.78
C GLY A 159 -11.35 -13.32 -17.06
N ASP A 160 -10.84 -14.54 -17.22
CA ASP A 160 -11.66 -15.75 -17.35
C ASP A 160 -12.52 -15.99 -16.09
N PRO A 161 -13.75 -16.51 -16.24
CA PRO A 161 -14.61 -16.84 -15.11
C PRO A 161 -13.99 -17.95 -14.25
N VAL A 162 -14.19 -17.89 -12.94
CA VAL A 162 -13.89 -19.05 -12.07
C VAL A 162 -14.83 -20.19 -12.46
N THR A 163 -14.30 -21.39 -12.63
CA THR A 163 -15.08 -22.61 -12.90
C THR A 163 -14.95 -23.58 -11.72
N ASP A 164 -15.87 -24.55 -11.61
CA ASP A 164 -15.76 -25.60 -10.59
C ASP A 164 -14.50 -26.47 -10.78
N GLU A 165 -13.98 -26.57 -12.00
CA GLU A 165 -12.79 -27.39 -12.31
C GLU A 165 -11.50 -26.68 -11.87
N ASP A 166 -11.45 -25.37 -12.06
CA ASP A 166 -10.25 -24.56 -11.79
C ASP A 166 -10.30 -23.90 -10.41
N GLU A 167 -11.37 -24.07 -9.62
CA GLU A 167 -11.54 -23.49 -8.27
C GLU A 167 -10.27 -23.57 -7.40
N PRO A 168 -9.52 -24.70 -7.34
CA PRO A 168 -8.32 -24.80 -6.52
C PRO A 168 -7.12 -23.97 -7.01
N GLU A 169 -7.17 -23.47 -8.24
CA GLU A 169 -6.11 -22.66 -8.86
C GLU A 169 -6.22 -21.17 -8.47
N TRP A 170 -7.40 -20.72 -8.03
CA TRP A 170 -7.64 -19.34 -7.63
C TRP A 170 -7.39 -19.13 -6.13
N ALA A 171 -6.58 -18.12 -5.79
CA ALA A 171 -6.26 -17.82 -4.40
C ALA A 171 -7.38 -17.03 -3.70
N VAL A 172 -8.06 -16.12 -4.40
CA VAL A 172 -9.04 -15.20 -3.82
C VAL A 172 -10.42 -15.33 -4.45
N PHE A 173 -10.54 -15.23 -5.78
CA PHE A 173 -11.88 -15.08 -6.38
C PHE A 173 -12.75 -16.34 -6.28
N ALA A 174 -12.17 -17.53 -6.17
CA ALA A 174 -12.91 -18.77 -5.92
C ALA A 174 -13.55 -18.82 -4.54
N ARG A 175 -13.00 -18.09 -3.55
CA ARG A 175 -13.51 -18.05 -2.17
C ARG A 175 -14.78 -17.20 -2.03
N LEU A 176 -15.11 -16.42 -3.06
CA LEU A 176 -16.29 -15.56 -3.09
C LEU A 176 -17.55 -16.35 -3.48
N PRO A 177 -18.75 -15.85 -3.16
CA PRO A 177 -20.00 -16.48 -3.59
C PRO A 177 -20.06 -16.70 -5.10
N ARG A 178 -20.43 -17.92 -5.55
CA ARG A 178 -20.44 -18.35 -6.97
C ARG A 178 -21.03 -17.36 -7.98
N ARG A 179 -21.98 -16.52 -7.56
CA ARG A 179 -22.55 -15.45 -8.41
C ARG A 179 -21.55 -14.37 -8.83
N THR A 180 -20.40 -14.25 -8.15
CA THR A 180 -19.32 -13.31 -8.50
C THR A 180 -18.32 -13.92 -9.48
N TRP A 181 -18.31 -15.24 -9.67
CA TRP A 181 -17.29 -15.95 -10.47
C TRP A 181 -17.23 -15.46 -11.92
N GLY A 182 -18.36 -15.03 -12.48
CA GLY A 182 -18.46 -14.45 -13.83
C GLY A 182 -18.28 -12.92 -13.90
N MET A 183 -17.93 -12.24 -12.81
CA MET A 183 -17.75 -10.79 -12.82
C MET A 183 -16.51 -10.39 -13.62
N HIS A 184 -16.62 -9.26 -14.32
CA HIS A 184 -15.61 -8.79 -15.25
C HIS A 184 -14.33 -8.30 -14.55
N ARG A 185 -13.22 -8.22 -15.32
CA ARG A 185 -11.89 -7.79 -14.82
C ARG A 185 -11.91 -6.51 -13.98
N ALA A 186 -12.66 -5.47 -14.41
CA ALA A 186 -12.72 -4.21 -13.65
C ALA A 186 -13.38 -4.36 -12.27
N TRP A 187 -14.39 -5.23 -12.13
CA TRP A 187 -15.04 -5.53 -10.84
C TRP A 187 -14.06 -6.25 -9.92
N ARG A 188 -13.33 -7.23 -10.47
CA ARG A 188 -12.31 -7.98 -9.74
C ARG A 188 -11.15 -7.09 -9.29
N ARG A 189 -10.71 -6.16 -10.15
CA ARG A 189 -9.69 -5.15 -9.82
C ARG A 189 -10.17 -4.19 -8.73
N ALA A 190 -11.44 -3.80 -8.76
CA ALA A 190 -12.06 -3.02 -7.67
C ALA A 190 -12.08 -3.79 -6.35
N LEU A 191 -12.38 -5.10 -6.36
CA LEU A 191 -12.29 -5.93 -5.16
C LEU A 191 -10.84 -6.08 -4.66
N ALA A 192 -9.87 -6.33 -5.55
CA ALA A 192 -8.46 -6.38 -5.18
C ALA A 192 -8.01 -5.08 -4.47
N ARG A 193 -8.49 -3.93 -4.96
CA ARG A 193 -8.22 -2.62 -4.35
C ARG A 193 -8.85 -2.44 -2.96
N THR A 194 -9.98 -3.08 -2.64
CA THR A 194 -10.56 -2.97 -1.28
C THR A 194 -9.64 -3.52 -0.20
N PHE A 195 -8.81 -4.52 -0.50
CA PHE A 195 -7.80 -5.00 0.44
C PHE A 195 -6.72 -3.95 0.68
N ASP A 196 -6.26 -3.27 -0.37
CA ASP A 196 -5.32 -2.16 -0.24
C ASP A 196 -5.91 -1.00 0.55
N ASP A 197 -7.17 -0.64 0.27
CA ASP A 197 -7.83 0.49 0.93
C ASP A 197 -7.90 0.26 2.45
N LEU A 198 -8.23 -0.96 2.90
CA LEU A 198 -8.24 -1.32 4.31
C LEU A 198 -6.83 -1.46 4.92
N ALA A 199 -5.84 -1.91 4.14
CA ALA A 199 -4.46 -1.95 4.60
C ALA A 199 -3.87 -0.54 4.74
N ASP A 200 -4.20 0.36 3.83
CA ASP A 200 -3.79 1.77 3.87
C ASP A 200 -4.38 2.46 5.11
N ASP A 201 -5.63 2.16 5.50
CA ASP A 201 -6.23 2.65 6.76
C ASP A 201 -5.36 2.26 7.96
N LEU A 202 -5.01 0.97 8.08
CA LEU A 202 -4.15 0.47 9.16
C LEU A 202 -2.75 1.08 9.13
N ALA A 203 -2.17 1.29 7.94
CA ALA A 203 -0.86 1.90 7.78
C ALA A 203 -0.85 3.40 8.17
N LEU A 204 -2.02 4.03 8.22
CA LEU A 204 -2.22 5.41 8.70
C LEU A 204 -2.59 5.47 10.20
N GLY A 205 -2.73 4.32 10.88
CA GLY A 205 -3.19 4.25 12.26
C GLY A 205 -4.69 4.39 12.43
N GLU A 206 -5.45 4.28 11.34
CA GLU A 206 -6.91 4.30 11.36
C GLU A 206 -7.47 2.87 11.50
N TRP A 207 -8.68 2.76 12.04
CA TRP A 207 -9.38 1.48 12.08
C TRP A 207 -9.92 1.16 10.67
N PRO A 208 -9.79 -0.08 10.17
CA PRO A 208 -10.18 -0.46 8.82
C PRO A 208 -11.71 -0.67 8.75
N LEU A 209 -12.48 0.41 8.93
CA LEU A 209 -13.94 0.38 8.96
C LEU A 209 -14.51 0.27 7.52
N PRO A 210 -15.22 -0.83 7.18
CA PRO A 210 -15.75 -1.02 5.83
C PRO A 210 -16.75 0.05 5.43
N ARG A 211 -16.52 0.69 4.28
CA ARG A 211 -17.36 1.77 3.75
C ARG A 211 -18.38 1.29 2.71
N CYS A 212 -18.30 0.01 2.32
CA CYS A 212 -19.21 -0.67 1.41
C CYS A 212 -19.15 -2.19 1.63
N LEU A 213 -20.08 -2.92 1.00
CA LEU A 213 -20.17 -4.38 1.13
C LEU A 213 -18.93 -5.11 0.60
N ALA A 214 -18.26 -4.59 -0.43
CA ALA A 214 -17.01 -5.16 -0.92
C ALA A 214 -15.89 -5.10 0.12
N GLU A 215 -15.76 -3.97 0.83
CA GLU A 215 -14.79 -3.83 1.93
C GLU A 215 -15.15 -4.75 3.11
N GLU A 216 -16.43 -4.98 3.41
CA GLU A 216 -16.82 -5.95 4.44
C GLU A 216 -16.37 -7.37 4.08
N VAL A 217 -16.60 -7.79 2.84
CA VAL A 217 -16.16 -9.10 2.36
C VAL A 217 -14.64 -9.21 2.43
N ALA A 218 -13.92 -8.17 2.01
CA ALA A 218 -12.47 -8.13 2.05
C ALA A 218 -11.92 -8.27 3.49
N LEU A 219 -12.47 -7.49 4.42
CA LEU A 219 -12.06 -7.54 5.83
C LEU A 219 -12.35 -8.90 6.47
N ARG A 220 -13.49 -9.53 6.14
CA ARG A 220 -13.83 -10.88 6.64
C ARG A 220 -12.85 -11.94 6.13
N LEU A 221 -12.44 -11.87 4.86
CA LEU A 221 -11.41 -12.77 4.33
C LEU A 221 -10.09 -12.59 5.07
N ALA A 222 -9.68 -11.35 5.33
CA ALA A 222 -8.44 -11.05 6.05
C ALA A 222 -8.47 -11.55 7.51
N LEU A 223 -9.58 -11.34 8.23
CA LEU A 223 -9.75 -11.86 9.59
C LEU A 223 -9.73 -13.39 9.63
N ALA A 224 -10.37 -14.05 8.67
CA ALA A 224 -10.35 -15.51 8.56
C ALA A 224 -8.92 -16.04 8.31
N ASP A 225 -8.18 -15.42 7.40
CA ASP A 225 -6.81 -15.82 7.07
C ASP A 225 -5.85 -15.51 8.22
N ALA A 226 -6.02 -14.39 8.93
CA ALA A 226 -5.22 -14.03 10.11
C ALA A 226 -5.39 -15.07 11.22
N ARG A 227 -6.64 -15.45 11.50
CA ARG A 227 -6.97 -16.50 12.47
C ARG A 227 -6.39 -17.85 12.05
N GLN A 228 -6.51 -18.21 10.77
CA GLN A 228 -5.96 -19.46 10.25
C GLN A 228 -4.43 -19.48 10.34
N LEU A 229 -3.76 -18.39 10.00
CA LEU A 229 -2.30 -18.27 10.04
C LEU A 229 -1.78 -18.41 11.47
N LEU A 230 -2.43 -17.75 12.44
CA LEU A 230 -2.09 -17.85 13.86
C LEU A 230 -2.17 -19.30 14.36
N VAL A 231 -3.17 -20.08 13.92
CA VAL A 231 -3.34 -21.49 14.29
C VAL A 231 -2.34 -22.39 13.56
N ALA A 232 -2.15 -22.18 12.26
CA ALA A 232 -1.35 -23.07 11.42
C ALA A 232 0.16 -22.84 11.60
N GLN A 233 0.58 -21.60 11.81
CA GLN A 233 1.98 -21.18 11.84
C GLN A 233 2.27 -20.19 13.00
N PRO A 234 2.03 -20.57 14.26
CA PRO A 234 2.16 -19.67 15.41
C PRO A 234 3.57 -19.10 15.58
N GLN A 235 4.61 -19.87 15.22
CA GLN A 235 6.00 -19.39 15.30
C GLN A 235 6.28 -18.30 14.25
N ALA A 236 5.75 -18.45 13.02
CA ALA A 236 5.91 -17.44 11.98
C ALA A 236 5.22 -16.13 12.38
N VAL A 237 4.04 -16.21 13.02
CA VAL A 237 3.37 -15.04 13.59
C VAL A 237 4.18 -14.43 14.73
N ALA A 238 4.72 -15.25 15.64
CA ALA A 238 5.57 -14.75 16.73
C ALA A 238 6.83 -14.02 16.21
N ASP A 239 7.46 -14.57 15.16
CA ASP A 239 8.62 -13.97 14.51
C ASP A 239 8.23 -12.64 13.81
N MET A 240 7.06 -12.60 13.16
CA MET A 240 6.50 -11.39 12.53
C MET A 240 6.21 -10.28 13.55
N MET A 241 5.68 -10.62 14.73
CA MET A 241 5.37 -9.62 15.75
C MET A 241 6.62 -8.97 16.36
N GLY A 242 7.79 -9.63 16.27
CA GLY A 242 9.06 -9.07 16.73
C GLY A 242 8.98 -8.48 18.14
N GLU A 243 9.27 -7.18 18.24
CA GLU A 243 9.27 -6.41 19.49
C GLU A 243 7.94 -5.68 19.79
N LEU A 244 6.89 -5.87 18.98
CA LEU A 244 5.60 -5.24 19.22
C LEU A 244 5.08 -5.57 20.63
N PRO A 245 4.48 -4.58 21.34
CA PRO A 245 4.00 -4.78 22.70
C PRO A 245 2.91 -5.86 22.75
N VAL A 246 2.92 -6.65 23.82
CA VAL A 246 1.95 -7.73 24.06
C VAL A 246 0.79 -7.16 24.86
N ASP A 247 -0.44 -7.51 24.49
CA ASP A 247 -1.64 -7.21 25.25
C ASP A 247 -2.52 -8.46 25.47
N LEU A 248 -3.42 -8.40 26.46
CA LEU A 248 -4.34 -9.50 26.77
C LEU A 248 -5.47 -9.66 25.74
N TYR A 249 -5.78 -8.59 24.99
CA TYR A 249 -6.77 -8.55 23.92
C TYR A 249 -6.16 -8.81 22.54
N ASP A 250 -4.86 -9.16 22.47
CA ASP A 250 -4.24 -9.57 21.21
C ASP A 250 -5.03 -10.71 20.57
N TYR A 251 -5.40 -10.53 19.30
CA TYR A 251 -6.14 -11.50 18.49
C TYR A 251 -7.55 -11.80 19.02
N ASP A 252 -8.19 -10.85 19.70
CA ASP A 252 -9.62 -10.89 19.99
C ASP A 252 -10.44 -10.69 18.71
N TRP A 253 -10.57 -11.78 17.95
CA TRP A 253 -11.25 -11.79 16.65
C TRP A 253 -12.75 -11.51 16.76
N ASP A 254 -13.36 -11.87 17.89
CA ASP A 254 -14.78 -11.62 18.11
C ASP A 254 -14.98 -10.12 18.38
N GLY A 255 -14.14 -9.50 19.22
CA GLY A 255 -14.15 -8.04 19.39
C GLY A 255 -13.83 -7.28 18.09
N CYS A 256 -12.92 -7.79 17.25
CA CYS A 256 -12.71 -7.21 15.91
C CYS A 256 -14.00 -7.25 15.07
N ALA A 257 -14.74 -8.36 15.13
CA ALA A 257 -15.96 -8.53 14.36
C ALA A 257 -17.10 -7.62 14.86
N ASP A 258 -17.17 -7.41 16.17
CA ASP A 258 -18.20 -6.56 16.79
C ASP A 258 -17.93 -5.07 16.55
N GLU A 259 -16.67 -4.63 16.62
CA GLU A 259 -16.31 -3.21 16.57
C GLU A 259 -16.01 -2.70 15.15
N LEU A 260 -15.54 -3.54 14.22
CA LEU A 260 -15.19 -3.10 12.87
C LEU A 260 -16.36 -3.17 11.88
N PHE A 261 -17.40 -3.96 12.13
CA PHE A 261 -18.49 -4.20 11.18
C PHE A 261 -19.82 -3.58 11.59
N GLY A 262 -20.56 -3.05 10.63
CA GLY A 262 -21.86 -2.43 10.88
C GLY A 262 -21.76 -1.06 11.57
N VAL A 263 -20.56 -0.47 11.64
CA VAL A 263 -20.37 0.94 12.00
C VAL A 263 -21.03 1.85 10.96
N PHE A 264 -20.88 1.47 9.69
CA PHE A 264 -21.58 2.06 8.56
C PHE A 264 -22.48 0.99 7.93
N GLY A 265 -23.55 1.43 7.26
CA GLY A 265 -24.45 0.54 6.53
C GLY A 265 -25.90 0.71 6.92
N PRO A 266 -26.81 -0.06 6.32
CA PRO A 266 -28.24 0.08 6.59
C PRO A 266 -28.60 -0.35 8.02
N ASP A 267 -29.19 0.58 8.78
CA ASP A 267 -29.75 0.39 10.13
C ASP A 267 -30.97 -0.56 10.15
N ASP A 268 -31.53 -0.89 8.98
CA ASP A 268 -32.79 -1.62 8.83
C ASP A 268 -32.65 -3.15 9.00
N GLY A 269 -31.47 -3.64 9.37
CA GLY A 269 -31.22 -5.06 9.63
C GLY A 269 -31.95 -5.59 10.86
N ASP A 270 -32.09 -6.91 10.97
CA ASP A 270 -32.58 -7.53 12.21
C ASP A 270 -31.60 -7.18 13.36
N PRO A 271 -32.03 -6.47 14.42
CA PRO A 271 -31.16 -6.10 15.53
C PRO A 271 -30.64 -7.32 16.31
N GLU A 272 -31.20 -8.52 16.09
CA GLU A 272 -30.70 -9.77 16.65
C GLU A 272 -29.59 -10.42 15.82
N ASN A 273 -29.34 -9.97 14.58
CA ASN A 273 -28.27 -10.50 13.75
C ASN A 273 -26.90 -9.95 14.17
N ASP A 274 -25.95 -10.85 14.38
CA ASP A 274 -24.54 -10.51 14.51
C ASP A 274 -23.97 -9.94 13.19
N ALA A 275 -22.74 -9.42 13.23
CA ALA A 275 -22.08 -8.87 12.05
C ALA A 275 -22.05 -9.85 10.86
N ALA A 276 -21.86 -11.14 11.13
CA ALA A 276 -21.82 -12.17 10.09
C ALA A 276 -23.19 -12.37 9.42
N GLY A 277 -24.26 -12.45 10.20
CA GLY A 277 -25.63 -12.56 9.71
C GLY A 277 -26.01 -11.35 8.87
N ARG A 278 -25.66 -10.14 9.30
CA ARG A 278 -25.91 -8.90 8.54
C ARG A 278 -25.21 -8.92 7.18
N THR A 279 -23.91 -9.25 7.13
CA THR A 279 -23.20 -9.34 5.85
C THR A 279 -23.81 -10.40 4.94
N GLU A 280 -24.22 -11.57 5.46
CA GLU A 280 -24.84 -12.60 4.61
C GLU A 280 -26.21 -12.20 4.07
N ASP A 281 -27.02 -11.49 4.85
CA ASP A 281 -28.28 -10.91 4.39
C ASP A 281 -28.04 -9.86 3.30
N LEU A 282 -27.05 -8.97 3.50
CA LEU A 282 -26.64 -7.97 2.51
C LEU A 282 -26.11 -8.59 1.24
N LEU A 283 -25.31 -9.65 1.36
CA LEU A 283 -24.92 -10.47 0.23
C LEU A 283 -26.19 -10.99 -0.45
N GLY A 284 -27.07 -11.71 0.24
CA GLY A 284 -28.32 -12.23 -0.33
C GLY A 284 -29.15 -11.18 -1.09
N ALA A 285 -29.26 -9.97 -0.55
CA ALA A 285 -30.05 -8.87 -1.10
C ALA A 285 -29.37 -8.10 -2.24
N THR A 286 -28.04 -8.06 -2.30
CA THR A 286 -27.28 -7.17 -3.19
C THR A 286 -26.64 -7.92 -4.36
N HIS A 287 -26.95 -7.50 -5.59
CA HIS A 287 -26.25 -8.01 -6.78
C HIS A 287 -24.76 -7.62 -6.73
N PRO A 288 -23.81 -8.47 -7.20
CA PRO A 288 -22.38 -8.17 -7.14
C PRO A 288 -21.94 -6.78 -7.62
N GLU A 289 -22.58 -6.25 -8.66
CA GLU A 289 -22.30 -4.90 -9.17
C GLU A 289 -22.55 -3.78 -8.15
N GLY A 290 -23.46 -4.00 -7.19
CA GLY A 290 -23.78 -3.06 -6.13
C GLY A 290 -22.87 -3.12 -4.91
N TRP A 291 -21.90 -4.05 -4.86
CA TRP A 291 -21.06 -4.23 -3.66
C TRP A 291 -20.16 -3.03 -3.34
N PHE A 292 -19.85 -2.21 -4.34
CA PHE A 292 -19.00 -1.02 -4.20
C PHE A 292 -19.80 0.26 -3.95
N LEU A 293 -21.11 0.18 -3.77
CA LEU A 293 -21.91 1.33 -3.37
C LEU A 293 -21.56 1.69 -1.94
N THR A 294 -21.05 2.91 -1.75
CA THR A 294 -20.72 3.45 -0.43
C THR A 294 -21.97 3.54 0.43
N TYR A 295 -21.83 3.19 1.70
CA TYR A 295 -22.89 3.35 2.70
C TYR A 295 -23.19 4.83 2.96
N GLU A 296 -24.43 5.15 3.32
CA GLU A 296 -24.91 6.55 3.41
C GLU A 296 -24.10 7.42 4.38
N ASP A 297 -23.66 6.83 5.50
CA ASP A 297 -22.90 7.51 6.55
C ASP A 297 -21.37 7.38 6.42
N ALA A 298 -20.89 6.70 5.36
CA ALA A 298 -19.46 6.49 5.14
C ALA A 298 -18.87 7.52 4.18
N GLU A 299 -17.64 7.97 4.44
CA GLU A 299 -16.90 8.83 3.51
C GLU A 299 -16.44 8.06 2.27
N GLU A 300 -16.64 8.62 1.08
CA GLU A 300 -16.17 8.01 -0.17
C GLU A 300 -14.64 7.90 -0.19
N ARG A 301 -14.13 6.76 -0.69
CA ARG A 301 -12.69 6.57 -0.97
C ARG A 301 -12.26 7.53 -2.08
N ASP A 302 -11.04 8.08 -1.99
CA ASP A 302 -10.48 8.95 -3.04
C ASP A 302 -10.51 8.26 -4.41
N ALA A 303 -11.17 8.87 -5.39
CA ALA A 303 -11.24 8.34 -6.76
C ALA A 303 -9.86 8.29 -7.46
N GLY A 304 -8.89 9.09 -6.99
CA GLY A 304 -7.53 9.17 -7.53
C GLY A 304 -6.54 8.16 -6.96
N ARG A 305 -6.95 7.29 -6.02
CA ARG A 305 -6.06 6.35 -5.32
C ARG A 305 -5.39 5.29 -6.21
N GLY A 306 -5.88 5.12 -7.43
CA GLY A 306 -5.30 4.22 -8.42
C GLY A 306 -5.50 2.74 -8.08
N TYR A 307 -4.75 1.89 -8.76
CA TYR A 307 -4.75 0.44 -8.59
C TYR A 307 -3.32 -0.05 -8.71
N ARG A 308 -2.94 -1.08 -7.95
CA ARG A 308 -1.67 -1.76 -8.20
C ARG A 308 -1.68 -2.32 -9.63
N ARG A 309 -0.51 -2.27 -10.27
CA ARG A 309 -0.16 -2.90 -11.56
C ARG A 309 -1.02 -2.47 -12.75
#